data_AF-A0A369K558-F1
#
_entry.id   AF-A0A369K558-F1
#
_cell.length_a   1.000
_cell.length_b   1.000
_cell.length_c   1.000
_cell.angle_alpha   90.00
_cell.angle_beta   90.00
_cell.angle_gamma   90.00
#
_symmetry.space_group_name_H-M   'P 1'
#
loop_
_entity.id
_entity.type
_entity.pdbx_description
1 polymer ?
#
loop_
_entity_poly.entity_id
_entity_poly.type
_entity_poly.pdbx_seq_one_letter_code
_entity_poly.pdbx_strand_id
1 'polypeptide(L)'
;MNLYASKRLGTPLRSLCSLVSHSLFPSLNATVICSMYHSHPYAGWAAGHGQSLWPTSPPPSVLGALPYPTLPAPSNLMAFYITDFSPTILNSRVVGPQGQEYFTITTNNEMPGYTVVKNTEGASIALVEWKTPPMVEIRGLLSKRDIKTWLPLSPDRSSRAMEVRRMRYHWAPHNDSINLYSGVQAATFLASISRTRTSLVIQMTTDALQLQLLDSVVIAALLLQCGRNID
;
A
#
# COMPACT_ATOMS: atom_id res chain seq x y z
N MET A 1 -36.56 63.59 5.56
CA MET A 1 -35.87 63.18 6.81
C MET A 1 -34.40 62.94 6.49
N ASN A 2 -33.57 63.84 7.02
CA ASN A 2 -32.10 63.88 7.22
C ASN A 2 -31.08 63.44 6.15
N LEU A 3 -30.35 64.48 5.70
CA LEU A 3 -28.98 64.57 5.19
C LEU A 3 -27.91 64.36 6.30
N TYR A 4 -26.64 64.36 5.87
CA TYR A 4 -25.31 64.35 6.56
C TYR A 4 -24.59 62.99 6.51
N ALA A 5 -23.51 62.75 5.74
CA ALA A 5 -22.21 63.42 5.53
C ALA A 5 -21.10 63.00 6.52
N SER A 6 -19.93 62.69 5.93
CA SER A 6 -18.56 62.99 6.41
C SER A 6 -17.66 61.86 6.96
N LYS A 7 -16.72 61.42 6.10
CA LYS A 7 -15.24 61.64 6.19
C LYS A 7 -14.55 61.46 7.58
N ARG A 8 -13.60 60.51 7.69
CA ARG A 8 -12.11 60.73 7.69
C ARG A 8 -11.29 59.50 8.15
N LEU A 9 -10.05 59.50 7.64
CA LEU A 9 -8.87 58.66 7.90
C LEU A 9 -8.51 58.43 9.36
N GLY A 10 -7.82 57.31 9.62
CA GLY A 10 -6.94 57.16 10.79
C GLY A 10 -6.21 55.81 10.85
N THR A 11 -5.07 55.68 10.15
CA THR A 11 -3.97 54.82 10.61
C THR A 11 -3.14 55.59 11.64
N PRO A 12 -2.55 54.91 12.65
CA PRO A 12 -1.10 54.77 12.60
C PRO A 12 -0.52 53.46 13.17
N LEU A 13 0.60 53.07 12.55
CA LEU A 13 1.84 52.45 13.06
C LEU A 13 2.00 52.19 14.58
N ARG A 14 2.48 50.97 14.90
CA ARG A 14 3.54 50.53 15.87
C ARG A 14 3.38 49.00 16.03
N SER A 15 4.38 48.14 16.19
CA SER A 15 5.78 48.27 16.58
C SER A 15 6.52 47.00 16.12
N LEU A 16 7.79 47.18 15.74
CA LEU A 16 8.81 46.15 15.61
C LEU A 16 9.04 45.44 16.96
N CYS A 17 9.27 44.13 16.92
CA CYS A 17 10.18 43.43 17.82
C CYS A 17 10.96 42.39 17.01
N SER A 18 12.16 42.79 16.62
CA SER A 18 13.26 41.90 16.27
C SER A 18 13.83 41.32 17.56
N LEU A 19 14.10 40.02 17.59
CA LEU A 19 15.18 39.46 18.41
C LEU A 19 15.85 38.34 17.63
N VAL A 20 16.92 38.75 16.95
CA VAL A 20 18.04 37.93 16.53
C VAL A 20 18.76 37.43 17.77
N SER A 21 19.04 36.13 17.86
CA SER A 21 20.12 35.65 18.73
C SER A 21 20.96 34.65 17.94
N HIS A 22 22.13 35.12 17.52
CA HIS A 22 23.25 34.30 17.06
C HIS A 22 23.94 33.69 18.29
N SER A 23 24.24 32.39 18.22
CA SER A 23 25.41 31.83 18.91
C SER A 23 26.00 30.73 18.05
N LEU A 24 27.26 30.95 17.67
CA LEU A 24 28.15 30.10 16.89
C LEU A 24 28.94 29.13 17.80
N PHE A 25 29.41 28.05 17.15
CA PHE A 25 30.52 27.14 17.48
C PHE A 25 30.23 25.92 18.39
N PRO A 26 30.99 24.81 18.27
CA PRO A 26 31.70 24.25 17.10
C PRO A 26 31.42 22.75 16.88
N SER A 27 31.99 22.24 15.79
CA SER A 27 32.03 20.86 15.30
C SER A 27 32.36 19.77 16.33
N LEU A 28 31.66 18.64 16.23
CA LEU A 28 32.24 17.32 16.49
C LEU A 28 31.52 16.27 15.63
N ASN A 29 32.33 15.55 14.85
CA ASN A 29 31.96 14.36 14.10
C ASN A 29 31.27 13.35 15.02
N ALA A 30 30.04 12.98 14.66
CA ALA A 30 29.48 11.70 15.02
C ALA A 30 28.69 11.19 13.82
N THR A 31 29.37 10.47 12.93
CA THR A 31 28.73 9.57 11.99
C THR A 31 28.03 8.49 12.81
N VAL A 32 26.83 8.78 13.29
CA VAL A 32 25.93 7.74 13.76
C VAL A 32 25.43 7.05 12.50
N ILE A 33 26.14 6.00 12.11
CA ILE A 33 25.55 4.94 11.30
C ILE A 33 24.49 4.32 12.22
N CYS A 34 23.30 4.91 12.23
CA CYS A 34 22.11 4.19 12.63
C CYS A 34 21.95 3.10 11.57
N SER A 35 22.57 1.96 11.85
CA SER A 35 22.21 0.69 11.25
C SER A 35 20.72 0.54 11.56
N MET A 36 19.87 0.96 10.62
CA MET A 36 18.45 0.69 10.69
C MET A 36 18.36 -0.82 10.62
N TYR A 37 18.22 -1.45 11.78
CA TYR A 37 17.73 -2.80 11.89
C TYR A 37 16.47 -2.87 11.05
N HIS A 38 16.59 -3.50 9.89
CA HIS A 38 15.50 -3.76 8.97
C HIS A 38 14.60 -4.77 9.69
N SER A 39 13.66 -4.23 10.48
CA SER A 39 12.59 -5.00 11.08
C SER A 39 11.75 -5.55 9.93
N HIS A 40 11.94 -6.84 9.64
CA HIS A 40 11.04 -7.53 8.73
C HIS A 40 9.62 -7.40 9.31
N PRO A 41 8.62 -6.94 8.54
CA PRO A 41 7.24 -6.83 9.02
C PRO A 41 6.63 -8.20 9.41
N TYR A 42 7.34 -9.29 9.11
CA TYR A 42 6.97 -10.68 9.42
C TYR A 42 7.65 -11.23 10.69
N ALA A 43 8.51 -10.46 11.38
CA ALA A 43 9.28 -10.96 12.53
C ALA A 43 8.40 -11.39 13.73
N GLY A 44 7.14 -10.94 13.80
CA GLY A 44 6.19 -11.34 14.85
C GLY A 44 5.37 -12.61 14.54
N TRP A 45 5.57 -13.24 13.37
CA TRP A 45 4.68 -14.30 12.86
C TRP A 45 5.33 -15.69 12.88
N ALA A 46 6.64 -15.78 13.16
CA ALA A 46 7.40 -17.03 13.20
C ALA A 46 7.53 -17.58 14.63
N ALA A 47 6.43 -18.08 15.19
CA ALA A 47 6.47 -18.92 16.39
C ALA A 47 5.76 -20.24 16.09
N GLY A 48 6.58 -21.26 15.81
CA GLY A 48 6.14 -22.63 15.62
C GLY A 48 6.81 -23.25 14.41
N HIS A 49 8.00 -23.85 14.61
CA HIS A 49 8.25 -25.28 14.39
C HIS A 49 9.72 -25.56 14.77
N GLY A 50 9.89 -26.55 15.65
CA GLY A 50 11.08 -26.78 16.45
C GLY A 50 12.32 -27.24 15.70
N GLN A 51 13.47 -26.93 16.30
CA GLN A 51 14.78 -27.44 15.96
C GLN A 51 14.95 -28.89 16.44
N SER A 52 15.72 -29.70 15.71
CA SER A 52 16.55 -30.75 16.32
C SER A 52 17.77 -31.11 15.46
N LEU A 53 18.92 -31.15 16.12
CA LEU A 53 20.26 -31.59 15.68
C LEU A 53 20.32 -33.12 15.37
N TRP A 54 21.20 -33.49 14.43
CA TRP A 54 21.64 -34.78 13.84
C TRP A 54 22.01 -35.97 14.79
N PRO A 55 22.35 -37.23 14.33
CA PRO A 55 22.35 -37.87 12.99
C PRO A 55 21.70 -39.31 12.92
N THR A 56 21.65 -39.89 11.70
CA THR A 56 21.34 -41.31 11.32
C THR A 56 19.91 -41.85 11.47
N SER A 57 19.13 -41.83 10.38
CA SER A 57 18.01 -42.75 10.13
C SER A 57 17.80 -42.91 8.61
N PRO A 58 17.48 -44.12 8.09
CA PRO A 58 17.46 -44.42 6.66
C PRO A 58 16.37 -43.63 5.91
N PRO A 59 16.50 -43.43 4.58
CA PRO A 59 15.54 -42.64 3.81
C PRO A 59 14.13 -43.25 3.94
N PRO A 60 13.07 -42.45 4.17
CA PRO A 60 11.73 -42.99 4.22
C PRO A 60 11.36 -43.53 2.83
N SER A 61 10.85 -44.76 2.85
CA SER A 61 10.42 -45.52 1.68
C SER A 61 9.54 -44.71 0.73
N VAL A 62 9.99 -44.62 -0.51
CA VAL A 62 9.27 -44.07 -1.66
C VAL A 62 8.28 -45.13 -2.15
N LEU A 63 7.09 -45.23 -1.53
CA LEU A 63 5.95 -45.99 -2.06
C LEU A 63 4.69 -45.55 -1.32
N GLY A 64 3.93 -44.62 -1.92
CA GLY A 64 2.63 -44.18 -1.39
C GLY A 64 2.39 -42.67 -1.30
N ALA A 65 3.27 -41.81 -1.83
CA ALA A 65 2.97 -40.39 -1.94
C ALA A 65 1.96 -40.17 -3.08
N LEU A 66 0.68 -40.07 -2.74
CA LEU A 66 -0.31 -39.42 -3.58
C LEU A 66 0.28 -38.08 -4.07
N PRO A 67 0.19 -37.75 -5.38
CA PRO A 67 0.55 -36.42 -5.83
C PRO A 67 -0.28 -35.44 -5.02
N TYR A 68 0.39 -34.55 -4.27
CA TYR A 68 -0.28 -33.37 -3.75
C TYR A 68 -0.96 -32.70 -4.96
N PRO A 69 -2.24 -32.33 -4.87
CA PRO A 69 -2.86 -31.51 -5.90
C PRO A 69 -2.10 -30.19 -5.93
N THR A 70 -1.11 -30.10 -6.82
CA THR A 70 -0.59 -28.84 -7.29
C THR A 70 -1.76 -28.22 -8.03
N LEU A 71 -2.44 -27.27 -7.38
CA LEU A 71 -3.37 -26.39 -8.07
C LEU A 71 -2.66 -25.93 -9.35
N PRO A 72 -3.24 -26.17 -10.54
CA PRO A 72 -2.59 -25.79 -11.78
C PRO A 72 -2.24 -24.30 -11.68
N ALA A 73 -0.97 -23.97 -11.91
CA ALA A 73 -0.56 -22.58 -12.00
C ALA A 73 -1.47 -21.93 -13.06
N PRO A 74 -2.21 -20.86 -12.71
CA PRO A 74 -3.13 -20.24 -13.66
C PRO A 74 -2.34 -19.83 -14.91
N SER A 75 -2.68 -20.43 -16.05
CA SER A 75 -1.96 -20.27 -17.31
C SER A 75 -2.21 -18.90 -17.97
N ASN A 76 -2.89 -17.99 -17.27
CA ASN A 76 -3.41 -16.72 -17.76
C ASN A 76 -3.13 -15.56 -16.78
N LEU A 77 -1.90 -15.45 -16.27
CA LEU A 77 -1.48 -14.34 -15.42
C LEU A 77 -0.91 -13.18 -16.22
N MET A 78 -1.42 -11.98 -15.96
CA MET A 78 -0.88 -10.71 -16.43
C MET A 78 -0.10 -10.04 -15.29
N ALA A 79 1.13 -9.61 -15.57
CA ALA A 79 1.98 -8.96 -14.60
C ALA A 79 1.95 -7.44 -14.77
N PHE A 80 1.83 -6.75 -13.63
CA PHE A 80 2.01 -5.32 -13.48
C PHE A 80 3.11 -5.08 -12.44
N TYR A 81 3.84 -3.99 -12.58
CA TYR A 81 4.96 -3.66 -11.73
C TYR A 81 4.78 -2.26 -11.18
N ILE A 82 4.88 -2.13 -9.86
CA ILE A 82 5.08 -0.83 -9.22
C ILE A 82 6.59 -0.59 -9.15
N THR A 83 7.04 0.45 -9.85
CA THR A 83 8.46 0.80 -10.03
C THR A 83 8.74 2.22 -9.54
N ASP A 84 10.02 2.61 -9.57
CA ASP A 84 10.48 3.98 -9.32
C ASP A 84 10.14 4.53 -7.93
N PHE A 85 9.96 3.64 -6.95
CA PHE A 85 9.70 4.05 -5.58
C PHE A 85 10.98 4.38 -4.82
N SER A 86 11.05 5.59 -4.27
CA SER A 86 12.16 6.06 -3.44
C SER A 86 11.65 7.03 -2.36
N PRO A 87 11.73 6.69 -1.05
CA PRO A 87 11.98 5.37 -0.44
C PRO A 87 10.70 4.50 -0.32
N THR A 88 9.53 5.04 -0.65
CA THR A 88 8.23 4.36 -0.47
C THR A 88 7.46 4.30 -1.77
N ILE A 89 6.57 3.32 -1.90
CA ILE A 89 5.68 3.14 -3.06
C ILE A 89 4.66 4.27 -3.24
N LEU A 90 4.63 5.25 -2.34
CA LEU A 90 3.73 6.41 -2.37
C LEU A 90 4.11 7.46 -3.43
N ASN A 91 5.30 7.32 -4.02
CA ASN A 91 5.76 8.06 -5.20
C ASN A 91 6.34 7.04 -6.17
N SER A 92 5.50 6.54 -7.09
CA SER A 92 5.83 5.40 -7.94
C SER A 92 4.99 5.41 -9.20
N ARG A 93 5.27 4.48 -10.12
CA ARG A 93 4.48 4.25 -11.33
C ARG A 93 4.09 2.80 -11.43
N VAL A 94 2.95 2.55 -12.05
CA VAL A 94 2.45 1.20 -12.34
C VAL A 94 2.57 0.96 -13.83
N VAL A 95 3.43 0.00 -14.20
CA VAL A 95 3.65 -0.41 -15.58
C VAL A 95 3.10 -1.81 -15.80
N GLY A 96 2.36 -2.01 -16.89
CA GLY A 96 1.79 -3.29 -17.27
C GLY A 96 2.66 -4.06 -18.26
N PRO A 97 2.08 -5.04 -18.96
CA PRO A 97 2.76 -5.75 -20.04
C PRO A 97 3.28 -4.78 -21.10
N GLN A 98 4.40 -5.15 -21.73
CA GLN A 98 5.06 -4.34 -22.77
C GLN A 98 5.60 -2.99 -22.27
N GLY A 99 5.67 -2.77 -20.95
CA GLY A 99 6.20 -1.52 -20.38
C GLY A 99 5.24 -0.34 -20.51
N GLN A 100 3.97 -0.59 -20.82
CA GLN A 100 2.95 0.46 -20.88
C GLN A 100 2.66 0.99 -19.46
N GLU A 101 2.77 2.31 -19.25
CA GLU A 101 2.34 2.94 -18.01
C GLU A 101 0.81 2.91 -17.92
N TYR A 102 0.28 2.54 -16.75
CA TYR A 102 -1.16 2.54 -16.45
C TYR A 102 -1.50 3.62 -15.44
N PHE A 103 -0.69 3.74 -14.38
CA PHE A 103 -0.94 4.66 -13.30
C PHE A 103 0.31 5.36 -12.81
N THR A 104 0.15 6.60 -12.38
CA THR A 104 1.14 7.34 -11.59
C THR A 104 0.61 7.51 -10.17
N ILE A 105 1.42 7.17 -9.17
CA ILE A 105 1.12 7.31 -7.74
C ILE A 105 1.97 8.45 -7.20
N THR A 106 1.34 9.47 -6.62
CA THR A 106 2.05 10.67 -6.15
C THR A 106 1.57 11.12 -4.79
N THR A 107 2.52 11.36 -3.90
CA THR A 107 2.34 11.99 -2.59
C THR A 107 3.18 13.25 -2.58
N ASN A 108 2.55 14.37 -2.92
CA ASN A 108 3.23 15.65 -3.04
C ASN A 108 3.39 16.31 -1.66
N ASN A 109 4.54 16.93 -1.42
CA ASN A 109 4.78 17.77 -0.24
C ASN A 109 3.85 18.99 -0.18
N GLU A 110 3.32 19.46 -1.32
CA GLU A 110 2.34 20.55 -1.37
C GLU A 110 0.96 20.15 -0.83
N MET A 111 0.64 18.85 -0.84
CA MET A 111 -0.57 18.29 -0.23
C MET A 111 -0.19 17.21 0.80
N PRO A 112 0.44 17.61 1.92
CA PRO A 112 0.90 16.67 2.92
C PRO A 112 -0.30 15.90 3.47
N GLY A 113 -0.16 14.57 3.50
CA GLY A 113 -1.24 13.68 3.96
C GLY A 113 -2.18 13.19 2.86
N TYR A 114 -1.94 13.50 1.59
CA TYR A 114 -2.70 12.93 0.47
C TYR A 114 -1.81 12.16 -0.51
N THR A 115 -2.28 10.99 -0.94
CA THR A 115 -1.72 10.26 -2.08
C THR A 115 -2.77 10.19 -3.17
N VAL A 116 -2.40 10.61 -4.38
CA VAL A 116 -3.28 10.59 -5.55
C VAL A 116 -2.77 9.51 -6.51
N VAL A 117 -3.69 8.72 -7.04
CA VAL A 117 -3.41 7.81 -8.15
C VAL A 117 -4.09 8.36 -9.40
N LYS A 118 -3.32 8.51 -10.48
CA LYS A 118 -3.78 9.06 -11.76
C LYS A 118 -3.60 8.04 -12.86
N ASN A 119 -4.49 8.06 -13.86
CA ASN A 119 -4.29 7.33 -15.11
C ASN A 119 -3.31 8.07 -16.04
N THR A 120 -3.05 7.49 -17.21
CA THR A 120 -2.18 8.07 -18.25
C THR A 120 -2.69 9.38 -18.84
N GLU A 121 -4.00 9.65 -18.76
CA GLU A 121 -4.63 10.90 -19.19
C GLU A 121 -4.49 12.02 -18.13
N GLY A 122 -3.91 11.71 -16.97
CA GLY A 122 -3.76 12.63 -15.84
C GLY A 122 -5.01 12.77 -14.97
N ALA A 123 -6.09 12.02 -15.27
CA ALA A 123 -7.28 11.98 -14.45
C ALA A 123 -7.01 11.20 -13.16
N SER A 124 -7.36 11.79 -12.02
CA SER A 124 -7.30 11.09 -10.72
C SER A 124 -8.35 9.98 -10.69
N ILE A 125 -7.91 8.75 -10.47
CA ILE A 125 -8.77 7.56 -10.33
C ILE A 125 -8.97 7.17 -8.87
N ALA A 126 -8.04 7.55 -7.98
CA ALA A 126 -8.15 7.30 -6.56
C ALA A 126 -7.45 8.38 -5.73
N LEU A 127 -7.89 8.50 -4.48
CA LEU A 127 -7.36 9.39 -3.47
C LEU A 127 -7.25 8.63 -2.14
N VAL A 128 -6.09 8.70 -1.50
CA VAL A 128 -5.88 8.24 -0.12
C VAL A 128 -5.58 9.45 0.74
N GLU A 129 -6.36 9.66 1.80
CA GLU A 129 -6.14 10.65 2.84
C GLU A 129 -5.57 9.97 4.08
N TRP A 130 -4.36 10.36 4.47
CA TRP A 130 -3.59 9.78 5.57
C TRP A 130 -3.80 10.51 6.90
N LYS A 131 -4.92 11.24 7.04
CA LYS A 131 -5.34 11.79 8.34
C LYS A 131 -5.93 10.68 9.21
N THR A 132 -6.25 10.97 10.46
CA THR A 132 -6.82 9.98 11.38
C THR A 132 -8.33 10.18 11.49
N PRO A 133 -9.19 9.19 11.14
CA PRO A 133 -8.84 7.91 10.53
C PRO A 133 -8.49 8.04 9.03
N PRO A 134 -7.61 7.16 8.50
CA PRO A 134 -7.20 7.25 7.10
C PRO A 134 -8.35 6.81 6.19
N MET A 135 -8.53 7.53 5.08
CA MET A 135 -9.65 7.35 4.17
C MET A 135 -9.16 7.05 2.76
N VAL A 136 -9.97 6.32 2.01
CA VAL A 136 -9.72 5.95 0.61
C VAL A 136 -10.96 6.21 -0.24
N GLU A 137 -10.74 6.69 -1.44
CA GLU A 137 -11.73 6.88 -2.49
C GLU A 137 -11.19 6.30 -3.79
N ILE A 138 -12.02 5.54 -4.52
CA ILE A 138 -11.72 5.04 -5.86
C ILE A 138 -12.87 5.49 -6.77
N ARG A 139 -12.60 6.42 -7.69
CA ARG A 139 -13.63 7.07 -8.49
C ARG A 139 -14.39 6.04 -9.33
N GLY A 140 -15.71 6.10 -9.26
CA GLY A 140 -16.61 5.16 -9.94
C GLY A 140 -16.74 3.79 -9.29
N LEU A 141 -15.95 3.45 -8.26
CA LEU A 141 -15.96 2.13 -7.60
C LEU A 141 -16.23 2.19 -6.10
N LEU A 142 -15.60 3.12 -5.39
CA LEU A 142 -15.63 3.25 -3.94
C LEU A 142 -15.76 4.73 -3.54
N SER A 143 -16.92 5.09 -3.00
CA SER A 143 -17.09 6.39 -2.33
C SER A 143 -16.12 6.50 -1.15
N LYS A 144 -15.66 7.72 -0.85
CA LYS A 144 -14.73 7.99 0.25
C LYS A 144 -15.15 7.28 1.55
N ARG A 145 -14.29 6.40 2.05
CA ARG A 145 -14.57 5.53 3.21
C ARG A 145 -13.30 5.32 4.03
N ASP A 146 -13.47 5.03 5.33
CA ASP A 146 -12.38 4.58 6.20
C ASP A 146 -11.72 3.31 5.63
N ILE A 147 -10.39 3.31 5.56
CA ILE A 147 -9.61 2.18 5.09
C ILE A 147 -9.92 0.92 5.91
N LYS A 148 -10.11 1.03 7.23
CA LYS A 148 -10.46 -0.12 8.08
C LYS A 148 -11.80 -0.74 7.72
N THR A 149 -12.72 0.05 7.18
CA THR A 149 -14.03 -0.45 6.75
C THR A 149 -13.98 -1.03 5.34
N TRP A 150 -13.13 -0.49 4.46
CA TRP A 150 -12.98 -1.03 3.11
C TRP A 150 -12.08 -2.28 3.05
N LEU A 151 -11.02 -2.29 3.85
CA LEU A 151 -10.02 -3.34 3.92
C LEU A 151 -9.88 -3.89 5.36
N PRO A 152 -10.98 -4.37 5.97
CA PRO A 152 -10.97 -4.82 7.37
C PRO A 152 -10.04 -6.00 7.59
N LEU A 153 -9.27 -5.92 8.66
CA LEU A 153 -8.46 -7.02 9.18
C LEU A 153 -9.37 -8.06 9.86
N SER A 154 -9.13 -9.33 9.57
CA SER A 154 -9.83 -10.42 10.25
C SER A 154 -9.49 -10.44 11.75
N PRO A 155 -10.36 -10.96 12.63
CA PRO A 155 -10.12 -10.98 14.08
C PRO A 155 -8.84 -11.73 14.48
N ASP A 156 -8.50 -12.77 13.73
CA ASP A 156 -7.27 -13.58 13.86
C ASP A 156 -6.05 -12.96 13.16
N ARG A 157 -6.22 -11.80 12.51
CA ARG A 157 -5.19 -11.05 11.78
C ARG A 157 -4.52 -11.82 10.63
N SER A 158 -5.14 -12.91 10.17
CA SER A 158 -4.60 -13.76 9.11
C SER A 158 -4.92 -13.27 7.70
N SER A 159 -5.94 -12.42 7.55
CA SER A 159 -6.42 -11.97 6.25
C SER A 159 -7.09 -10.60 6.32
N ARG A 160 -7.28 -9.97 5.17
CA ARG A 160 -8.15 -8.79 5.03
C ARG A 160 -9.26 -9.06 4.04
N ALA A 161 -10.47 -8.62 4.32
CA ALA A 161 -11.55 -8.65 3.32
C ALA A 161 -11.55 -7.36 2.51
N MET A 162 -12.03 -7.42 1.27
CA MET A 162 -12.25 -6.27 0.40
C MET A 162 -13.58 -6.45 -0.32
N GLU A 163 -14.38 -5.39 -0.43
CA GLU A 163 -15.61 -5.41 -1.23
C GLU A 163 -15.47 -4.47 -2.42
N VAL A 164 -15.75 -5.01 -3.62
CA VAL A 164 -15.79 -4.24 -4.88
C VAL A 164 -17.05 -4.67 -5.62
N ARG A 165 -17.90 -3.70 -6.00
CA ARG A 165 -19.17 -3.97 -6.72
C ARG A 165 -20.06 -5.01 -6.05
N ARG A 166 -20.16 -4.97 -4.72
CA ARG A 166 -20.93 -5.94 -3.89
C ARG A 166 -20.39 -7.37 -3.88
N MET A 167 -19.22 -7.60 -4.49
CA MET A 167 -18.52 -8.87 -4.44
C MET A 167 -17.44 -8.81 -3.38
N ARG A 168 -17.39 -9.84 -2.53
CA ARG A 168 -16.42 -9.94 -1.44
C ARG A 168 -15.22 -10.78 -1.87
N TYR A 169 -14.05 -10.21 -1.63
CA TYR A 169 -12.76 -10.80 -1.86
C TYR A 169 -11.97 -10.85 -0.55
N HIS A 170 -10.95 -11.69 -0.49
CA HIS A 170 -10.06 -11.74 0.66
C HIS A 170 -8.59 -11.80 0.23
N TRP A 171 -7.80 -10.96 0.89
CA TRP A 171 -6.35 -10.92 0.83
C TRP A 171 -5.79 -11.79 1.95
N ALA A 172 -4.97 -12.78 1.62
CA ALA A 172 -4.32 -13.64 2.60
C ALA A 172 -2.84 -13.82 2.23
N PRO A 173 -1.92 -13.78 3.21
CA PRO A 173 -0.53 -14.16 2.98
C PRO A 173 -0.44 -15.61 2.47
N HIS A 174 0.42 -15.82 1.48
CA HIS A 174 0.74 -17.13 0.93
C HIS A 174 2.21 -17.15 0.51
N ASN A 175 3.04 -17.87 1.28
CA ASN A 175 4.50 -17.87 1.14
C ASN A 175 5.06 -16.44 1.18
N ASP A 176 5.76 -16.01 0.13
CA ASP A 176 6.38 -14.68 -0.01
C ASP A 176 5.46 -13.65 -0.70
N SER A 177 4.16 -13.90 -0.75
CA SER A 177 3.18 -13.09 -1.47
C SER A 177 1.89 -12.88 -0.68
N ILE A 178 1.10 -11.89 -1.07
CA ILE A 178 -0.26 -11.67 -0.58
C ILE A 178 -1.22 -11.97 -1.74
N ASN A 179 -2.06 -12.99 -1.57
CA ASN A 179 -2.96 -13.46 -2.62
C ASN A 179 -4.38 -12.97 -2.40
N LEU A 180 -5.03 -12.59 -3.50
CA LEU A 180 -6.43 -12.26 -3.57
C LEU A 180 -7.21 -13.49 -4.04
N TYR A 181 -8.26 -13.81 -3.30
CA TYR A 181 -9.18 -14.87 -3.66
C TYR A 181 -10.63 -14.37 -3.64
N SER A 182 -11.47 -15.05 -4.42
CA SER A 182 -12.93 -14.91 -4.37
C SER A 182 -13.59 -16.14 -3.77
N GLY A 183 -14.76 -15.96 -3.14
CA GLY A 183 -15.51 -17.03 -2.49
C GLY A 183 -14.98 -17.42 -1.11
N VAL A 184 -15.83 -18.04 -0.28
CA VAL A 184 -15.47 -18.50 1.08
C VAL A 184 -15.23 -20.02 1.12
N GLN A 185 -16.03 -20.79 0.38
CA GLN A 185 -15.97 -22.26 0.38
C GLN A 185 -15.11 -22.83 -0.76
N ALA A 186 -15.11 -22.16 -1.92
CA ALA A 186 -14.30 -22.51 -3.08
C ALA A 186 -13.44 -21.31 -3.47
N ALA A 187 -12.37 -21.10 -2.71
CA ALA A 187 -11.47 -19.96 -2.91
C ALA A 187 -10.84 -20.02 -4.30
N THR A 188 -11.21 -19.06 -5.17
CA THR A 188 -10.65 -18.96 -6.52
C THR A 188 -9.60 -17.85 -6.54
N PHE A 189 -8.38 -18.20 -6.93
CA PHE A 189 -7.26 -17.25 -7.04
C PHE A 189 -7.52 -16.20 -8.13
N LEU A 190 -7.28 -14.93 -7.81
CA LEU A 190 -7.50 -13.80 -8.71
C LEU A 190 -6.26 -12.93 -8.92
N ALA A 191 -5.47 -12.71 -7.86
CA ALA A 191 -4.27 -11.90 -7.95
C ALA A 191 -3.24 -12.27 -6.87
N SER A 192 -1.98 -11.92 -7.09
CA SER A 192 -0.92 -11.97 -6.08
C SER A 192 -0.14 -10.66 -6.06
N ILE A 193 0.34 -10.29 -4.88
CA ILE A 193 1.26 -9.18 -4.66
C ILE A 193 2.53 -9.77 -4.08
N SER A 194 3.65 -9.64 -4.77
CA SER A 194 4.97 -10.02 -4.26
C SER A 194 5.90 -8.82 -4.30
N ARG A 195 6.82 -8.76 -3.32
CA ARG A 195 7.76 -7.66 -3.20
C ARG A 195 9.18 -8.14 -3.49
N THR A 196 9.80 -7.52 -4.49
CA THR A 196 11.21 -7.65 -4.80
C THR A 196 11.99 -6.45 -4.24
N ARG A 197 13.33 -6.49 -4.31
CA ARG A 197 14.18 -5.40 -3.79
C ARG A 197 13.95 -4.06 -4.47
N THR A 198 13.59 -4.10 -5.75
CA THR A 198 13.51 -2.91 -6.63
C THR A 198 12.12 -2.67 -7.19
N SER A 199 11.18 -3.58 -6.97
CA SER A 199 9.85 -3.54 -7.56
C SER A 199 8.84 -4.24 -6.67
N LEU A 200 7.56 -3.93 -6.86
CA LEU A 200 6.45 -4.72 -6.33
C LEU A 200 5.69 -5.26 -7.53
N VAL A 201 5.53 -6.58 -7.58
CA VAL A 201 4.91 -7.28 -8.69
C VAL A 201 3.47 -7.61 -8.31
N ILE A 202 2.54 -7.22 -9.16
CA ILE A 202 1.13 -7.58 -9.08
C ILE A 202 0.86 -8.54 -10.24
N GLN A 203 0.48 -9.78 -9.95
CA GLN A 203 0.02 -10.72 -10.97
C GLN A 203 -1.48 -10.86 -10.86
N MET A 204 -2.21 -10.82 -11.98
CA MET A 204 -3.67 -10.93 -12.01
C MET A 204 -4.11 -11.93 -13.05
N THR A 205 -5.16 -12.71 -12.75
CA THR A 205 -5.82 -13.55 -13.74
C THR A 205 -6.59 -12.69 -14.76
N THR A 206 -6.84 -13.23 -15.95
CA THR A 206 -7.71 -12.56 -16.93
C THR A 206 -9.11 -12.32 -16.37
N ASP A 207 -9.64 -13.23 -15.55
CA ASP A 207 -10.95 -13.09 -14.90
C ASP A 207 -10.97 -11.87 -13.96
N ALA A 208 -9.90 -11.65 -13.18
CA ALA A 208 -9.79 -10.48 -12.31
C ALA A 208 -9.78 -9.16 -13.11
N LEU A 209 -9.15 -9.16 -14.29
CA LEU A 209 -9.14 -8.01 -15.19
C LEU A 209 -10.52 -7.77 -15.83
N GLN A 210 -11.23 -8.83 -16.23
CA GLN A 210 -12.60 -8.74 -16.76
C GLN A 210 -13.59 -8.23 -15.71
N LEU A 211 -13.37 -8.57 -14.44
CA LEU A 211 -14.12 -8.02 -13.30
C LEU A 211 -13.76 -6.55 -12.98
N GLN A 212 -12.81 -5.97 -13.72
CA GLN A 212 -12.30 -4.60 -13.55
C GLN A 212 -11.75 -4.36 -12.13
N LEU A 213 -11.04 -5.36 -11.59
CA LEU A 213 -10.42 -5.27 -10.27
C LEU A 213 -9.08 -4.55 -10.26
N LEU A 214 -8.52 -4.18 -11.41
CA LEU A 214 -7.17 -3.60 -11.53
C LEU A 214 -7.00 -2.40 -10.61
N ASP A 215 -7.89 -1.42 -10.67
CA ASP A 215 -7.83 -0.21 -9.84
C ASP A 215 -7.84 -0.57 -8.35
N SER A 216 -8.78 -1.43 -7.93
CA SER A 216 -8.92 -1.83 -6.53
C SER A 216 -7.71 -2.63 -6.03
N VAL A 217 -7.14 -3.48 -6.88
CA VAL A 217 -5.95 -4.29 -6.58
C VAL A 217 -4.71 -3.40 -6.46
N VAL A 218 -4.53 -2.42 -7.33
CA VAL A 218 -3.42 -1.45 -7.25
C VAL A 218 -3.53 -0.63 -5.97
N ILE A 219 -4.72 -0.14 -5.62
CA ILE A 219 -4.92 0.60 -4.37
C ILE A 219 -4.74 -0.29 -3.15
N ALA A 220 -5.22 -1.54 -3.16
CA ALA A 220 -4.96 -2.48 -2.08
C ALA A 220 -3.46 -2.77 -1.93
N ALA A 221 -2.75 -3.00 -3.03
CA ALA A 221 -1.30 -3.19 -3.02
C ALA A 221 -0.57 -1.97 -2.45
N LEU A 222 -0.99 -0.76 -2.83
CA LEU A 222 -0.47 0.49 -2.28
C LEU A 222 -0.65 0.53 -0.75
N LEU A 223 -1.86 0.27 -0.24
CA LEU A 223 -2.14 0.32 1.19
C LEU A 223 -1.37 -0.77 1.96
N LEU A 224 -1.35 -2.00 1.45
CA LEU A 224 -0.71 -3.14 2.09
C LEU A 224 0.83 -3.03 2.14
N GLN A 225 1.43 -2.31 1.19
CA GLN A 225 2.89 -2.30 1.01
C GLN A 225 3.55 -0.93 1.27
N CYS A 226 2.78 0.10 1.64
CA CYS A 226 3.29 1.44 1.93
C CYS A 226 4.00 1.60 3.28
N GLY A 227 3.82 0.64 4.20
CA GLY A 227 4.42 0.69 5.55
C GLY A 227 3.78 1.69 6.51
N ARG A 228 2.65 2.31 6.13
CA ARG A 228 1.85 3.16 7.03
C ARG A 228 0.83 2.33 7.80
N ASN A 229 0.44 2.80 8.99
CA ASN A 229 -0.65 2.18 9.73
C ASN A 229 -1.99 2.46 9.02
N ILE A 230 -2.74 1.40 8.73
CA ILE A 230 -4.07 1.44 8.13
C ILE A 230 -5.17 0.92 9.06
N ASP A 231 -4.81 0.56 10.31
CA ASP A 231 -5.67 0.06 11.39
C ASP A 231 -5.75 1.00 12.60
#